data_AF-A0A2S9FBA9-F1
#
_entry.id   AF-A0A2S9FBA9-F1
#
_cell.length_a   1.000
_cell.length_b   1.000
_cell.length_c   1.000
_cell.angle_alpha   90.00
_cell.angle_beta   90.00
_cell.angle_gamma   90.00
#
_symmetry.space_group_name_H-M   'P 1'
#
loop_
_entity.id
_entity.type
_entity.pdbx_description
1 polymer ?
#
loop_
_entity_poly.entity_id
_entity_poly.type
_entity_poly.pdbx_seq_one_letter_code
_entity_poly.pdbx_strand_id
1 'polypeptide(L)'
;MTVTVDRPAGLASVVAPDPVVRRLAVLALALGGFGIGTTEFVAMGLLPDIATAFGVSEPAAGHVISAYALGVVVGAPLIAAVTARMGRRKLLLALMAVFTVGNLASMFAPSYDTLIAARFLAGLP
;
A
#
# COMPACT_ATOMS: atom_id res chain seq x y z
N MET A 1 18.48 23.31 53.40
CA MET A 1 17.77 22.14 52.84
C MET A 1 17.78 22.25 51.32
N THR A 2 18.82 21.74 50.68
CA THR A 2 18.91 21.65 49.22
C THR A 2 18.31 20.32 48.78
N VAL A 3 17.15 20.37 48.13
CA VAL A 3 16.51 19.20 47.53
C VAL A 3 17.36 18.77 46.33
N THR A 4 18.19 17.74 46.52
CA THR A 4 18.86 17.05 45.43
C THR A 4 17.80 16.29 44.64
N VAL A 5 17.40 16.85 43.50
CA VAL A 5 16.53 16.17 42.53
C VAL A 5 17.35 15.02 41.93
N ASP A 6 17.06 13.81 42.40
CA ASP A 6 17.66 12.59 41.88
C ASP A 6 17.20 12.41 40.42
N ARG A 7 18.14 12.48 39.47
CA ARG A 7 17.83 12.30 38.05
C ARG A 7 17.56 10.81 37.82
N PRO A 8 16.43 10.42 37.18
CA PRO A 8 16.18 9.01 36.87
C PRO A 8 17.32 8.46 36.01
N ALA A 9 17.92 7.37 36.49
CA ALA A 9 19.03 6.69 35.86
C ALA A 9 18.59 6.08 34.52
N GLY A 10 19.37 6.39 33.47
CA GLY A 10 19.41 5.63 32.22
C GLY A 10 18.19 5.75 31.33
N LEU A 11 18.25 6.62 30.32
CA LEU A 11 17.47 6.39 29.10
C LEU A 11 17.95 5.06 28.52
N ALA A 12 17.14 4.01 28.65
CA ALA A 12 17.41 2.73 27.99
C ALA A 12 17.67 3.01 26.51
N SER A 13 18.92 2.87 26.07
CA SER A 13 19.26 3.03 24.67
C SER A 13 18.52 1.94 23.91
N VAL A 14 17.64 2.35 22.99
CA VAL A 14 17.00 1.42 22.08
C VAL A 14 18.14 0.77 21.30
N VAL A 15 18.48 -0.48 21.63
CA VAL A 15 19.49 -1.24 20.93
C VAL A 15 19.07 -1.30 19.47
N ALA A 16 19.86 -0.69 18.59
CA ALA A 16 19.58 -0.69 17.17
C ALA A 16 19.53 -2.15 16.68
N PRO A 17 18.57 -2.52 15.80
CA PRO A 17 18.54 -3.84 15.21
C PRO A 17 19.87 -4.15 14.51
N ASP A 18 20.21 -5.43 14.43
CA ASP A 18 21.37 -5.91 13.69
C ASP A 18 21.44 -5.23 12.29
N PRO A 19 22.63 -4.77 11.85
CA PRO A 19 22.79 -4.11 10.56
C PRO A 19 22.17 -4.86 9.37
N VAL A 20 22.15 -6.19 9.41
CA VAL A 20 21.52 -7.03 8.39
C VAL A 20 20.01 -6.88 8.41
N VAL A 21 19.38 -6.95 9.60
CA VAL A 21 17.93 -6.79 9.76
C VAL A 21 17.48 -5.41 9.26
N ARG A 22 18.26 -4.37 9.55
CA ARG A 22 17.98 -3.02 9.05
C ARG A 22 18.03 -2.96 7.52
N ARG A 23 19.05 -3.54 6.89
CA ARG A 23 19.18 -3.57 5.42
C ARG A 23 18.01 -4.33 4.77
N LEU A 24 17.63 -5.48 5.33
CA LEU A 24 16.50 -6.27 4.85
C LEU A 24 15.18 -5.52 4.99
N ALA A 25 14.98 -4.79 6.09
CA ALA A 25 13.77 -3.98 6.29
C ALA A 25 13.68 -2.84 5.26
N VAL A 26 14.79 -2.15 4.97
CA VAL A 26 14.82 -1.10 3.94
C VAL A 26 14.57 -1.69 2.55
N LEU A 27 15.18 -2.85 2.23
CA LEU A 27 14.94 -3.53 0.96
C LEU A 27 13.46 -3.94 0.83
N ALA A 28 12.86 -4.49 1.88
CA ALA A 28 11.44 -4.85 1.88
C ALA A 28 10.53 -3.62 1.68
N LEU A 29 10.83 -2.50 2.34
CA LEU A 29 10.09 -1.24 2.14
C LEU A 29 10.27 -0.69 0.73
N ALA A 30 11.49 -0.78 0.17
CA ALA A 30 11.78 -0.37 -1.20
C ALA A 30 11.03 -1.23 -2.21
N LEU A 31 11.00 -2.55 -2.03
CA LEU A 31 10.23 -3.46 -2.88
C LEU A 31 8.72 -3.22 -2.77
N GLY A 32 8.21 -2.95 -1.57
CA GLY A 32 6.80 -2.58 -1.37
C GLY A 32 6.45 -1.29 -2.10
N GLY A 33 7.23 -0.23 -1.91
CA GLY A 33 7.03 1.04 -2.61
C GLY A 33 7.19 0.92 -4.13
N PHE A 34 8.16 0.11 -4.59
CA PHE A 34 8.32 -0.20 -6.01
C PHE A 34 7.11 -0.93 -6.59
N GLY A 35 6.58 -1.94 -5.90
CA GLY A 35 5.40 -2.69 -6.31
C GLY A 35 4.16 -1.79 -6.43
N ILE A 36 3.92 -0.94 -5.42
CA ILE A 36 2.82 0.04 -5.44
C ILE A 36 2.99 1.01 -6.63
N GLY A 37 4.16 1.66 -6.76
CA GLY A 37 4.40 2.61 -7.84
C GLY A 37 4.30 1.97 -9.23
N THR A 38 4.83 0.75 -9.42
CA THR A 38 4.70 0.03 -10.69
C THR A 38 3.23 -0.20 -11.04
N THR A 39 2.42 -0.62 -10.06
CA THR A 39 1.00 -0.89 -10.27
C THR A 39 0.23 0.36 -10.70
N GLU A 40 0.56 1.51 -10.12
CA GLU A 40 -0.09 2.79 -10.40
C GLU A 40 0.31 3.35 -11.77
N PHE A 41 1.61 3.37 -12.07
CA PHE A 41 2.12 4.08 -13.24
C PHE A 41 2.12 3.22 -14.52
N VAL A 42 2.33 1.90 -14.42
CA VAL A 42 2.34 1.04 -15.60
C VAL A 42 0.95 0.99 -16.27
N ALA A 43 -0.13 1.12 -15.50
CA ALA A 43 -1.49 1.16 -16.04
C ALA A 43 -1.71 2.31 -17.04
N MET A 44 -1.02 3.45 -16.86
CA MET A 44 -1.08 4.59 -17.77
C MET A 44 -0.45 4.25 -19.13
N GLY A 45 0.65 3.51 -19.12
CA GLY A 45 1.35 3.07 -20.35
C GLY A 45 0.61 1.96 -21.08
N LEU A 46 -0.14 1.13 -20.35
CA LEU A 46 -0.92 0.01 -20.89
C LEU A 46 -2.38 0.37 -21.22
N LEU A 47 -2.75 1.65 -21.16
CA LEU A 47 -4.14 2.08 -21.37
C LEU A 47 -4.73 1.57 -22.72
N PRO A 48 -4.01 1.67 -23.85
CA PRO A 48 -4.50 1.17 -25.14
C PRO A 48 -4.69 -0.35 -25.14
N ASP A 49 -3.82 -1.09 -24.45
CA ASP A 49 -3.91 -2.55 -24.34
C ASP A 49 -5.11 -2.96 -23.48
N ILE A 50 -5.36 -2.25 -22.37
CA ILE A 50 -6.55 -2.45 -21.52
C ILE A 50 -7.83 -2.15 -22.33
N ALA A 51 -7.84 -1.05 -23.08
CA ALA A 51 -8.98 -0.68 -23.92
C ALA A 51 -9.28 -1.77 -24.96
N THR A 52 -8.24 -2.27 -25.64
CA THR A 52 -8.36 -3.33 -26.64
C THR A 52 -8.81 -4.66 -26.03
N ALA A 53 -8.24 -5.06 -24.88
CA ALA A 53 -8.54 -6.32 -24.22
C ALA A 53 -10.01 -6.42 -23.76
N PHE A 54 -10.61 -5.30 -23.35
CA PHE A 54 -11.99 -5.24 -22.89
C PHE A 54 -12.97 -4.68 -23.93
N GLY A 55 -12.50 -4.31 -25.13
CA GLY A 55 -13.34 -3.74 -26.20
C GLY A 55 -13.98 -2.40 -25.83
N VAL A 56 -13.32 -1.60 -24.98
CA VAL A 56 -13.80 -0.29 -24.52
C VAL A 56 -12.96 0.84 -25.14
N SER A 57 -13.44 2.08 -25.04
CA SER A 57 -12.66 3.24 -25.48
C SER A 57 -11.51 3.56 -24.51
N GLU A 58 -10.46 4.22 -24.99
CA GLU A 58 -9.35 4.66 -24.12
C GLU A 58 -9.81 5.55 -22.94
N PRO A 59 -10.72 6.54 -23.12
CA PRO A 59 -11.25 7.30 -21.99
C PRO A 59 -11.96 6.42 -20.96
N ALA A 60 -12.68 5.39 -21.41
CA ALA A 60 -13.31 4.42 -20.51
C ALA A 60 -12.24 3.62 -19.76
N ALA A 61 -11.23 3.07 -20.44
CA ALA A 61 -10.11 2.37 -19.79
C ALA A 61 -9.41 3.25 -18.72
N GLY A 62 -9.39 4.58 -18.88
CA GLY A 62 -8.95 5.53 -17.87
C GLY A 62 -9.66 5.40 -16.51
N HIS A 63 -10.92 4.93 -16.46
CA HIS A 63 -11.63 4.70 -15.22
C HIS A 63 -10.97 3.62 -14.34
N VAL A 64 -10.17 2.71 -14.91
CA VAL A 64 -9.39 1.73 -14.13
C VAL A 64 -8.40 2.43 -13.21
N ILE A 65 -7.76 3.48 -13.70
CA ILE A 65 -6.81 4.30 -12.92
C ILE A 65 -7.58 5.14 -11.89
N SER A 66 -8.68 5.77 -12.30
CA SER A 66 -9.53 6.56 -11.41
C SER A 66 -10.12 5.72 -10.28
N ALA A 67 -10.54 4.48 -10.56
CA ALA A 67 -11.08 3.57 -9.56
C ALA A 67 -10.03 3.21 -8.50
N TYR A 68 -8.79 2.93 -8.92
CA TYR A 68 -7.68 2.74 -7.99
C TYR A 68 -7.44 3.98 -7.13
N ALA A 69 -7.37 5.17 -7.74
CA ALA A 69 -7.18 6.42 -7.01
C ALA A 69 -8.31 6.70 -6.01
N LEU A 70 -9.56 6.39 -6.37
CA LEU A 70 -10.70 6.45 -5.44
C LEU A 70 -10.53 5.46 -4.28
N GLY A 71 -10.02 4.26 -4.57
CA GLY A 71 -9.63 3.28 -3.56
C GLY A 71 -8.65 3.88 -2.55
N VAL A 72 -7.60 4.55 -3.01
CA VAL A 72 -6.58 5.19 -2.15
C VAL A 72 -7.18 6.30 -1.29
N VAL A 73 -7.98 7.17 -1.90
CA VAL A 73 -8.62 8.31 -1.22
C VAL A 73 -9.56 7.85 -0.11
N VAL A 74 -10.29 6.75 -0.32
CA VAL A 74 -11.22 6.19 0.66
C VAL A 74 -10.49 5.30 1.67
N GLY A 75 -9.58 4.46 1.20
CA GLY A 75 -8.86 3.47 1.96
C GLY A 75 -7.93 4.08 3.00
N ALA A 76 -7.11 5.07 2.62
CA ALA A 76 -6.17 5.71 3.52
C ALA A 76 -6.80 6.25 4.83
N PRO A 77 -7.85 7.09 4.81
CA PRO A 77 -8.48 7.58 6.04
C PRO A 77 -9.20 6.46 6.82
N LEU A 78 -9.86 5.52 6.14
CA LEU A 78 -10.56 4.42 6.80
C LEU A 78 -9.57 3.51 7.54
N ILE A 79 -8.51 3.09 6.86
CA ILE A 79 -7.45 2.25 7.42
C ILE A 79 -6.76 2.99 8.55
N ALA A 80 -6.41 4.27 8.38
CA ALA A 80 -5.80 5.07 9.44
C ALA A 80 -6.69 5.12 10.70
N ALA A 81 -8.00 5.32 10.52
CA ALA A 81 -8.96 5.35 11.63
C ALA A 81 -9.08 4.00 12.35
N VAL A 82 -9.29 2.90 11.61
CA VAL A 82 -9.52 1.57 12.22
C VAL A 82 -8.26 0.93 12.77
N THR A 83 -7.08 1.28 12.22
CA THR A 83 -5.79 0.68 12.61
C THR A 83 -4.93 1.58 13.50
N ALA A 84 -5.48 2.69 14.02
CA ALA A 84 -4.76 3.68 14.83
C ALA A 84 -3.97 3.11 16.02
N ARG A 85 -4.41 1.99 16.59
CA ARG A 85 -3.75 1.30 17.73
C ARG A 85 -2.95 0.07 17.34
N MET A 86 -2.88 -0.27 16.05
CA MET A 86 -2.22 -1.46 15.56
C MET A 86 -0.70 -1.24 15.45
N GLY A 87 0.08 -2.25 15.83
CA GLY A 87 1.55 -2.17 15.70
C GLY A 87 1.96 -2.05 14.23
N ARG A 88 2.86 -1.11 13.92
CA ARG A 88 3.30 -0.77 12.56
C ARG A 88 3.68 -1.98 11.69
N ARG A 89 4.41 -2.95 12.25
CA ARG A 89 4.79 -4.18 11.52
C ARG A 89 3.59 -5.01 11.10
N LYS A 90 2.59 -5.19 11.99
CA LYS A 90 1.38 -5.94 11.67
C LYS A 90 0.55 -5.21 10.60
N LEU A 91 0.45 -3.89 10.71
CA LEU A 91 -0.20 -3.05 9.71
C LEU A 91 0.46 -3.18 8.34
N LEU A 92 1.77 -2.99 8.24
CA LEU A 92 2.49 -3.11 6.97
C LEU A 92 2.30 -4.50 6.33
N LEU A 93 2.39 -5.59 7.10
CA LEU A 93 2.18 -6.93 6.56
C LEU A 93 0.74 -7.16 6.09
N ALA A 94 -0.25 -6.67 6.84
CA ALA A 94 -1.66 -6.75 6.46
C ALA A 94 -1.94 -5.96 5.18
N LEU A 95 -1.43 -4.73 5.09
CA LEU A 95 -1.55 -3.89 3.89
C LEU A 95 -0.91 -4.55 2.68
N MET A 96 0.29 -5.12 2.82
CA MET A 96 0.95 -5.84 1.72
C MET A 96 0.17 -7.09 1.28
N ALA A 97 -0.48 -7.79 2.21
CA ALA A 97 -1.35 -8.91 1.86
C ALA A 97 -2.58 -8.44 1.07
N VAL A 98 -3.27 -7.39 1.54
CA VAL A 98 -4.44 -6.83 0.84
C VAL A 98 -4.04 -6.29 -0.54
N PHE A 99 -2.92 -5.56 -0.64
CA PHE A 99 -2.38 -5.04 -1.89
C PHE A 99 -2.13 -6.18 -2.90
N THR A 100 -1.49 -7.26 -2.44
CA THR A 100 -1.19 -8.43 -3.28
C THR A 100 -2.49 -9.10 -3.76
N VAL A 101 -3.46 -9.32 -2.86
CA VAL A 101 -4.73 -9.96 -3.20
C VAL A 101 -5.55 -9.11 -4.16
N GLY A 102 -5.63 -7.79 -3.95
CA GLY A 102 -6.36 -6.88 -4.84
C GLY A 102 -5.77 -6.84 -6.26
N ASN A 103 -4.45 -6.88 -6.36
CA ASN A 103 -3.76 -6.95 -7.65
C ASN A 103 -3.95 -8.30 -8.35
N LEU A 104 -3.89 -9.42 -7.61
CA LEU A 104 -4.21 -10.74 -8.15
C LEU A 104 -5.65 -10.80 -8.63
N ALA A 105 -6.60 -10.20 -7.90
CA ALA A 105 -7.99 -10.12 -8.35
C ALA A 105 -8.13 -9.35 -9.68
N SER A 106 -7.32 -8.31 -9.90
CA SER A 106 -7.29 -7.58 -11.18
C SER A 106 -6.78 -8.44 -12.33
N MET A 107 -5.84 -9.35 -12.07
CA MET A 107 -5.32 -10.28 -13.07
C MET A 107 -6.38 -11.31 -13.52
N PHE A 108 -7.26 -11.73 -12.61
CA PHE A 108 -8.32 -12.71 -12.88
C PHE A 108 -9.66 -12.11 -13.26
N ALA A 109 -9.76 -10.78 -13.44
CA ALA A 109 -11.00 -10.10 -13.76
C ALA A 109 -11.54 -10.52 -15.15
N PRO A 110 -12.71 -11.18 -15.24
CA PRO A 110 -13.25 -11.66 -16.52
C PRO A 110 -13.94 -10.56 -17.35
N SER A 111 -14.29 -9.43 -16.73
CA SER A 111 -15.01 -8.34 -17.38
C SER A 111 -14.51 -6.98 -16.91
N TYR A 112 -14.81 -5.95 -17.71
CA TYR A 112 -14.42 -4.57 -17.42
C TYR A 112 -14.90 -4.08 -16.04
N ASP A 113 -16.16 -4.36 -15.67
CA ASP A 113 -16.71 -3.95 -14.37
C ASP A 113 -16.02 -4.66 -13.20
N THR A 114 -15.70 -5.95 -13.37
CA THR A 114 -14.95 -6.71 -12.34
C THR A 114 -13.52 -6.20 -12.21
N LEU A 115 -12.90 -5.74 -13.30
CA LEU A 115 -11.59 -5.09 -13.27
C LEU A 115 -11.66 -3.77 -12.51
N ILE A 116 -12.67 -2.94 -12.76
CA ILE A 116 -12.89 -1.67 -12.04
C ILE A 116 -13.03 -1.93 -10.53
N ALA A 117 -13.86 -2.90 -10.14
CA ALA A 117 -14.02 -3.27 -8.74
C ALA A 117 -12.71 -3.78 -8.12
N ALA A 118 -11.99 -4.66 -8.82
CA ALA A 118 -10.70 -5.17 -8.35
C ALA A 118 -9.66 -4.06 -8.19
N ARG A 119 -9.66 -3.06 -9.08
CA ARG A 119 -8.75 -1.91 -9.04
C ARG A 119 -9.06 -0.97 -7.88
N PHE A 120 -10.34 -0.72 -7.60
CA PHE A 120 -10.75 -0.02 -6.40
C PHE A 120 -10.28 -0.74 -5.12
N LEU A 121 -10.47 -2.07 -5.05
CA LEU A 121 -10.01 -2.87 -3.91
C LEU A 121 -8.49 -2.87 -3.78
N ALA A 122 -7.77 -2.94 -4.89
CA ALA A 122 -6.30 -2.89 -4.92
C ALA A 122 -5.74 -1.55 -4.43
N GLY A 123 -6.50 -0.47 -4.57
CA GLY A 123 -6.12 0.86 -4.09
C GLY A 123 -6.48 1.14 -2.63
N LEU A 124 -7.25 0.28 -1.95
CA LEU A 124 -7.59 0.50 -0.53
C LEU A 124 -6.36 0.56 0.42
N PRO A 125 -5.39 -0.37 0.35
CA PRO A 125 -4.23 -0.40 1.25
C PRO A 125 -3.12 0.57 0.87
#